data_AF-A0A7K2NS97-F1
#
_entry.id   AF-A0A7K2NS97-F1
#
_cell.length_a   1.000
_cell.length_b   1.000
_cell.length_c   1.000
_cell.angle_alpha   90.00
_cell.angle_beta   90.00
_cell.angle_gamma   90.00
#
_symmetry.space_group_name_H-M   'P 1'
#
loop_
_entity.id
_entity.type
_entity.pdbx_description
1 polymer ?
#
loop_
_entity_poly.entity_id
_entity_poly.type
_entity_poly.pdbx_seq_one_letter_code
_entity_poly.pdbx_strand_id
1 'polypeptide(L)'
;LEGAYARARATASTLHAAQEELRRAEGEREQRVAAQQQAVVRSASRVAGRDRLEREQALLEEELARARDGAESVTARAAQLERQAALLTRAAESARLAEDTAQRLKDADARLADAAFRARFDTPADAAAALLDDTAHRELQRRLDAWQSEDAAVRAVLGEADTAEAARRPPADLAAAERAAADAG
;
A
#
# COMPACT_ATOMS: atom_id res chain seq x y z
N LEU A 1 -77.27 95.23 -4.31
CA LEU A 1 -76.60 94.54 -5.43
C LEU A 1 -75.08 94.79 -5.44
N GLU A 2 -74.62 96.04 -5.33
CA GLU A 2 -73.18 96.39 -5.35
C GLU A 2 -72.35 95.72 -4.25
N GLY A 3 -72.83 95.70 -3.00
CA GLY A 3 -72.14 95.03 -1.89
C GLY A 3 -72.10 93.48 -2.01
N ALA A 4 -72.94 92.88 -2.86
CA ALA A 4 -72.83 91.46 -3.20
C ALA A 4 -71.79 91.25 -4.30
N TYR A 5 -71.73 92.14 -5.29
CA TYR A 5 -70.72 92.14 -6.36
C TYR A 5 -69.30 92.37 -5.83
N ALA A 6 -69.11 93.29 -4.89
CA ALA A 6 -67.80 93.56 -4.27
C ALA A 6 -67.28 92.34 -3.48
N ARG A 7 -68.16 91.67 -2.74
CA ARG A 7 -67.82 90.42 -2.03
C ARG A 7 -67.50 89.28 -2.99
N ALA A 8 -68.31 89.09 -4.04
CA ALA A 8 -68.02 88.09 -5.06
C ALA A 8 -66.66 88.34 -5.75
N ARG A 9 -66.31 89.61 -6.01
CA ARG A 9 -65.03 89.99 -6.61
C ARG A 9 -63.84 89.77 -5.67
N ALA A 10 -64.01 90.05 -4.38
CA ALA A 10 -63.00 89.77 -3.36
C ALA A 10 -62.73 88.26 -3.23
N THR A 11 -63.79 87.43 -3.14
CA THR A 11 -63.65 85.97 -3.09
C THR A 11 -63.03 85.40 -4.37
N ALA A 12 -63.41 85.93 -5.53
CA ALA A 12 -62.81 85.54 -6.81
C ALA A 12 -61.31 85.91 -6.89
N SER A 13 -60.90 87.04 -6.29
CA SER A 13 -59.49 87.47 -6.26
C SER A 13 -58.60 86.57 -5.40
N THR A 14 -59.13 85.98 -4.31
CA THR A 14 -58.38 85.07 -3.43
C THR A 14 -58.37 83.62 -3.94
N LEU A 15 -59.33 83.24 -4.77
CA LEU A 15 -59.47 81.88 -5.29
C LEU A 15 -58.25 81.44 -6.10
N HIS A 16 -57.72 82.33 -6.95
CA HIS A 16 -56.57 82.00 -7.79
C HIS A 16 -55.31 81.71 -6.97
N ALA A 17 -55.02 82.53 -5.95
CA ALA A 17 -53.89 82.30 -5.05
C ALA A 17 -54.06 80.99 -4.25
N ALA A 18 -55.27 80.69 -3.78
CA ALA A 18 -55.56 79.42 -3.10
C ALA A 18 -55.37 78.19 -4.02
N GLN A 19 -55.73 78.31 -5.31
CA GLN A 19 -55.52 77.24 -6.29
C GLN A 19 -54.05 77.02 -6.65
N GLU A 20 -53.23 78.08 -6.68
CA GLU A 20 -51.77 77.97 -6.87
C GLU A 20 -51.11 77.29 -5.66
N GLU A 21 -51.48 77.68 -4.44
CA GLU A 21 -51.00 77.04 -3.22
C GLU A 21 -51.40 75.56 -3.15
N LEU A 22 -52.65 75.23 -3.53
CA LEU A 22 -53.08 73.83 -3.62
C LEU A 22 -52.23 73.04 -4.62
N ARG A 23 -52.01 73.58 -5.83
CA ARG A 23 -51.17 72.92 -6.84
C ARG A 23 -49.73 72.71 -6.38
N ARG A 24 -49.16 73.67 -5.64
CA ARG A 24 -47.82 73.53 -5.04
C ARG A 24 -47.79 72.42 -4.00
N ALA A 25 -48.77 72.40 -3.09
CA ALA A 25 -48.88 71.37 -2.06
C ALA A 25 -49.11 69.97 -2.65
N GLU A 26 -49.90 69.86 -3.72
CA GLU A 26 -50.10 68.62 -4.48
C GLU A 26 -48.81 68.15 -5.14
N GLY A 27 -48.07 69.04 -5.81
CA GLY A 27 -46.78 68.72 -6.42
C GLY A 27 -45.73 68.27 -5.38
N GLU A 28 -45.66 68.93 -4.23
CA GLU A 28 -44.80 68.47 -3.12
C GLU A 28 -45.21 67.10 -2.60
N ARG A 29 -46.51 66.87 -2.43
CA ARG A 29 -47.03 65.58 -1.97
C ARG A 29 -46.66 64.47 -2.95
N GLU A 30 -46.82 64.68 -4.24
CA GLU A 30 -46.43 63.72 -5.29
C GLU A 30 -44.94 63.39 -5.25
N GLN A 31 -44.08 64.41 -5.11
CA GLN A 31 -42.63 64.21 -4.99
C GLN A 31 -42.26 63.40 -3.74
N ARG A 32 -42.88 63.70 -2.59
CA ARG A 32 -42.64 62.94 -1.34
C ARG A 32 -43.13 61.50 -1.45
N VAL A 33 -44.27 61.26 -2.07
CA VAL A 33 -44.80 59.91 -2.31
C VAL A 33 -43.86 59.12 -3.23
N ALA A 34 -43.39 59.72 -4.31
CA ALA A 34 -42.43 59.07 -5.22
C ALA A 34 -41.11 58.73 -4.49
N ALA A 35 -40.57 59.67 -3.70
CA ALA A 35 -39.37 59.44 -2.90
C ALA A 35 -39.56 58.33 -1.86
N GLN A 36 -40.72 58.27 -1.20
CA GLN A 36 -41.08 57.21 -0.26
C GLN A 36 -41.17 55.86 -0.95
N GLN A 37 -41.85 55.77 -2.10
CA GLN A 37 -41.96 54.53 -2.87
C GLN A 37 -40.58 54.02 -3.30
N GLN A 38 -39.72 54.90 -3.82
CA GLN A 38 -38.36 54.53 -4.18
C GLN A 38 -37.55 54.07 -2.96
N ALA A 39 -37.73 54.70 -1.80
CA ALA A 39 -37.07 54.27 -0.57
C ALA A 39 -37.53 52.88 -0.12
N VAL A 40 -38.84 52.59 -0.23
CA VAL A 40 -39.42 51.27 0.05
C VAL A 40 -38.84 50.22 -0.89
N VAL A 41 -38.79 50.47 -2.20
CA VAL A 41 -38.21 49.54 -3.18
C VAL A 41 -36.74 49.27 -2.88
N ARG A 42 -35.94 50.30 -2.62
CA ARG A 42 -34.51 50.13 -2.27
C ARG A 42 -34.34 49.32 -0.99
N SER A 43 -35.18 49.55 0.03
CA SER A 43 -35.14 48.79 1.27
C SER A 43 -35.50 47.33 1.03
N ALA A 44 -36.56 47.05 0.27
CA ALA A 44 -36.97 45.69 -0.08
C ALA A 44 -35.87 44.94 -0.86
N SER A 45 -35.23 45.57 -1.85
CA SER A 45 -34.13 44.94 -2.59
C SER A 45 -32.93 44.62 -1.70
N ARG A 46 -32.60 45.49 -0.73
CA ARG A 46 -31.51 45.24 0.23
C ARG A 46 -31.83 44.07 1.16
N VAL A 47 -33.06 44.00 1.68
CA VAL A 47 -33.51 42.89 2.52
C VAL A 47 -33.45 41.58 1.75
N ALA A 48 -34.00 41.53 0.53
CA ALA A 48 -33.95 40.35 -0.31
C ALA A 48 -32.50 39.91 -0.63
N GLY A 49 -31.61 40.87 -0.87
CA GLY A 49 -30.18 40.62 -1.06
C GLY A 49 -29.50 40.05 0.18
N ARG A 50 -29.77 40.61 1.36
CA ARG A 50 -29.25 40.09 2.63
C ARG A 50 -29.76 38.68 2.90
N ASP A 51 -31.06 38.44 2.78
CA ASP A 51 -31.66 37.13 3.05
C ASP A 51 -31.12 36.05 2.10
N ARG A 52 -30.77 36.43 0.86
CA ARG A 52 -30.07 35.55 -0.07
C ARG A 52 -28.66 35.19 0.42
N LEU A 53 -27.87 36.20 0.81
CA LEU A 53 -26.51 35.98 1.31
C LEU A 53 -26.49 35.14 2.59
N GLU A 54 -27.46 35.33 3.49
CA GLU A 54 -27.60 34.52 4.70
C GLU A 54 -27.86 33.04 4.37
N ARG A 55 -28.69 32.76 3.36
CA ARG A 55 -28.91 31.38 2.88
C ARG A 55 -27.67 30.79 2.22
N GLU A 56 -26.98 31.55 1.38
CA GLU A 56 -25.74 31.11 0.74
C GLU A 56 -24.63 30.84 1.77
N GLN A 57 -24.51 31.69 2.79
CA GLN A 57 -23.58 31.50 3.90
C GLN A 57 -23.90 30.22 4.68
N ALA A 58 -25.16 30.01 5.05
CA ALA A 58 -25.57 28.82 5.80
C ALA A 58 -25.28 27.52 5.02
N LEU A 59 -25.51 27.51 3.71
CA LEU A 59 -25.18 26.38 2.84
C LEU A 59 -23.66 26.11 2.80
N LEU A 60 -22.84 27.15 2.64
CA LEU A 60 -21.39 27.02 2.64
C LEU A 60 -20.84 26.54 3.99
N GLU A 61 -21.41 27.02 5.09
CA GLU A 61 -21.04 26.56 6.44
C GLU A 61 -21.35 25.07 6.64
N GLU A 62 -22.50 24.61 6.14
CA GLU A 62 -22.90 23.20 6.19
C GLU A 62 -22.01 22.31 5.30
N GLU A 63 -21.65 22.78 4.11
CA GLU A 63 -20.68 22.11 3.22
C GLU A 63 -19.29 22.02 3.87
N LEU A 64 -18.81 23.11 4.46
CA LEU A 64 -17.52 23.12 5.17
C LEU A 64 -17.53 22.20 6.39
N ALA A 65 -18.62 22.17 7.16
CA ALA A 65 -18.77 21.26 8.29
C ALA A 65 -18.69 19.80 7.84
N ARG A 66 -19.41 19.44 6.76
CA ARG A 66 -19.35 18.09 6.17
C ARG A 66 -17.97 17.75 5.62
N ALA A 67 -17.33 18.67 4.90
CA ALA A 67 -15.99 18.45 4.33
C ALA A 67 -14.91 18.29 5.41
N ARG A 68 -15.05 19.01 6.53
CA ARG A 68 -14.13 18.93 7.68
C ARG A 68 -14.34 17.67 8.51
N ASP A 69 -15.55 17.12 8.56
CA ASP A 69 -15.88 15.91 9.34
C ASP A 69 -15.32 15.97 10.78
N GLY A 70 -15.60 17.10 11.46
CA GLY A 70 -15.12 17.37 12.82
C GLY A 70 -13.67 17.89 12.93
N ALA A 71 -12.90 17.99 11.85
CA ALA A 71 -11.57 18.59 11.87
C ALA A 71 -11.60 20.12 12.05
N GLU A 72 -10.50 20.69 12.53
CA GLU A 72 -10.32 22.14 12.73
C GLU A 72 -10.33 22.95 11.42
N SER A 73 -9.94 22.33 10.31
CA SER A 73 -9.96 22.96 8.98
C SER A 73 -10.01 21.90 7.88
N VAL A 74 -10.37 22.32 6.67
CA VAL A 74 -10.36 21.43 5.49
C VAL A 74 -8.94 20.94 5.22
N THR A 75 -7.93 21.81 5.40
CA THR A 75 -6.52 21.45 5.27
C THR A 75 -6.09 20.42 6.32
N ALA A 76 -6.56 20.54 7.56
CA ALA A 76 -6.28 19.55 8.60
C ALA A 76 -6.89 18.18 8.26
N ARG A 77 -8.13 18.17 7.74
CA ARG A 77 -8.78 16.94 7.26
C ARG A 77 -8.06 16.33 6.07
N ALA A 78 -7.66 17.15 5.08
CA ALA A 78 -6.90 16.69 3.93
C ALA A 78 -5.58 16.03 4.36
N ALA A 79 -4.82 16.68 5.24
CA ALA A 79 -3.58 16.12 5.76
C ALA A 79 -3.80 14.81 6.57
N GLN A 80 -4.92 14.69 7.28
CA GLN A 80 -5.30 13.44 7.95
C GLN A 80 -5.56 12.31 6.94
N LEU A 81 -6.35 12.59 5.90
CA LEU A 81 -6.69 11.63 4.86
C LEU A 81 -5.46 11.21 4.06
N GLU A 82 -4.55 12.13 3.74
CA GLU A 82 -3.28 11.83 3.07
C GLU A 82 -2.41 10.89 3.90
N ARG A 83 -2.31 11.13 5.21
CA ARG A 83 -1.58 10.22 6.11
C ARG A 83 -2.23 8.83 6.15
N GLN A 84 -3.56 8.76 6.22
CA GLN A 84 -4.28 7.49 6.21
C GLN A 84 -4.09 6.74 4.89
N ALA A 85 -4.19 7.43 3.75
CA ALA A 85 -3.94 6.86 2.44
C ALA A 85 -2.52 6.30 2.34
N ALA A 86 -1.50 7.06 2.78
CA ALA A 86 -0.11 6.59 2.79
C ALA A 86 0.09 5.34 3.66
N LEU A 87 -0.58 5.26 4.83
CA LEU A 87 -0.52 4.08 5.69
C LEU A 87 -1.19 2.87 5.03
N LEU A 88 -2.37 3.04 4.43
CA LEU A 88 -3.09 1.97 3.73
C LEU A 88 -2.31 1.46 2.51
N THR A 89 -1.67 2.35 1.74
CA THR A 89 -0.81 1.97 0.62
C THR A 89 0.36 1.12 1.10
N ARG A 90 1.09 1.56 2.13
CA ARG A 90 2.21 0.78 2.70
C ARG A 90 1.76 -0.56 3.25
N ALA A 91 0.59 -0.61 3.90
CA ALA A 91 0.04 -1.86 4.40
C ALA A 91 -0.28 -2.83 3.26
N ALA A 92 -0.87 -2.33 2.17
CA ALA A 92 -1.16 -3.13 0.99
C ALA A 92 0.11 -3.65 0.30
N GLU A 93 1.15 -2.81 0.16
CA GLU A 93 2.45 -3.23 -0.37
C GLU A 93 3.11 -4.29 0.50
N SER A 94 3.09 -4.11 1.83
CA SER A 94 3.64 -5.07 2.78
C SER A 94 2.91 -6.41 2.72
N ALA A 95 1.57 -6.40 2.58
CA ALA A 95 0.78 -7.60 2.43
C ALA A 95 1.11 -8.36 1.14
N ARG A 96 1.27 -7.65 0.01
CA ARG A 96 1.70 -8.28 -1.26
C ARG A 96 3.09 -8.88 -1.15
N LEU A 97 4.03 -8.16 -0.54
CA LEU A 97 5.39 -8.67 -0.32
C LEU A 97 5.38 -9.93 0.56
N ALA A 98 4.56 -9.95 1.62
CA ALA A 98 4.42 -11.12 2.48
C ALA A 98 3.91 -12.34 1.69
N GLU A 99 2.87 -12.16 0.88
CA GLU A 99 2.33 -13.22 0.01
C GLU A 99 3.38 -13.75 -0.98
N ASP A 100 4.10 -12.84 -1.67
CA ASP A 100 5.16 -13.22 -2.60
C ASP A 100 6.28 -14.00 -1.90
N THR A 101 6.66 -13.59 -0.68
CA THR A 101 7.68 -14.29 0.10
C THR A 101 7.21 -15.67 0.58
N ALA A 102 5.94 -15.80 0.96
CA ALA A 102 5.36 -17.09 1.34
C ALA A 102 5.33 -18.06 0.15
N GLN A 103 4.96 -17.57 -1.04
CA GLN A 103 4.98 -18.39 -2.25
C GLN A 103 6.41 -18.83 -2.61
N ARG A 104 7.38 -17.92 -2.53
CA ARG A 104 8.80 -18.26 -2.76
C ARG A 104 9.34 -19.27 -1.75
N LEU A 105 8.95 -19.17 -0.48
CA LEU A 105 9.32 -20.14 0.55
C LEU A 105 8.75 -21.52 0.21
N LYS A 106 7.45 -21.59 -0.15
CA LYS A 106 6.82 -22.84 -0.57
C LYS A 106 7.51 -23.46 -1.78
N ASP A 107 7.87 -22.65 -2.78
CA ASP A 107 8.59 -23.14 -3.96
C ASP A 107 10.00 -23.64 -3.59
N ALA A 108 10.68 -22.96 -2.67
CA ALA A 108 11.99 -23.37 -2.18
C ALA A 108 11.91 -24.69 -1.40
N ASP A 109 10.92 -24.83 -0.52
CA ASP A 109 10.67 -26.07 0.24
C ASP A 109 10.35 -27.25 -0.68
N ALA A 110 9.55 -27.01 -1.73
CA ALA A 110 9.25 -28.03 -2.74
C ALA A 110 10.51 -28.46 -3.51
N ARG A 111 11.37 -27.50 -3.90
CA ARG A 111 12.65 -27.80 -4.56
C ARG A 111 13.61 -28.55 -3.64
N LEU A 112 13.64 -28.20 -2.36
CA LEU A 112 14.46 -28.87 -1.36
C LEU A 112 14.02 -30.33 -1.16
N ALA A 113 12.71 -30.56 -1.05
CA ALA A 113 12.13 -31.91 -0.98
C ALA A 113 12.45 -32.76 -2.22
N ASP A 114 12.29 -32.19 -3.42
CA ASP A 114 12.63 -32.88 -4.67
C ASP A 114 14.13 -33.20 -4.75
N ALA A 115 15.00 -32.28 -4.34
CA ALA A 115 16.45 -32.52 -4.30
C ALA A 115 16.83 -33.63 -3.31
N ALA A 116 16.25 -33.65 -2.11
CA ALA A 116 16.48 -34.69 -1.11
C ALA A 116 16.05 -36.08 -1.64
N PHE A 117 14.87 -36.16 -2.25
CA PHE A 117 14.38 -37.41 -2.83
C PHE A 117 15.25 -37.90 -3.98
N ARG A 118 15.70 -37.00 -4.88
CA ARG A 118 16.67 -37.37 -5.95
C ARG A 118 17.99 -37.87 -5.38
N ALA A 119 18.43 -37.33 -4.26
CA ALA A 119 19.60 -37.79 -3.52
C ALA A 119 19.34 -39.04 -2.66
N ARG A 120 18.15 -39.66 -2.79
CA ARG A 120 17.74 -40.91 -2.12
C ARG A 120 17.55 -40.77 -0.60
N PHE A 121 17.26 -39.57 -0.12
CA PHE A 121 16.81 -39.34 1.25
C PHE A 121 15.28 -39.32 1.33
N ASP A 122 14.74 -39.81 2.44
CA ASP A 122 13.29 -39.84 2.68
C ASP A 122 12.74 -38.44 3.01
N THR A 123 13.54 -37.60 3.68
CA THR A 123 13.19 -36.20 3.97
C THR A 123 14.36 -35.23 3.76
N PRO A 124 14.09 -33.93 3.55
CA PRO A 124 15.10 -32.87 3.60
C PRO A 124 15.92 -32.84 4.89
N ALA A 125 15.31 -33.18 6.03
CA ALA A 125 15.99 -33.19 7.32
C ALA A 125 17.05 -34.30 7.38
N ASP A 126 16.76 -35.47 6.80
CA ASP A 126 17.73 -36.57 6.71
C ASP A 126 18.91 -36.18 5.83
N ALA A 127 18.65 -35.50 4.70
CA ALA A 127 19.69 -34.98 3.83
C ALA A 127 20.57 -33.95 4.54
N ALA A 128 19.97 -33.04 5.32
CA ALA A 128 20.71 -32.07 6.12
C ALA A 128 21.54 -32.71 7.23
N ALA A 129 21.00 -33.74 7.90
CA ALA A 129 21.72 -34.50 8.93
C ALA A 129 22.89 -35.32 8.37
N ALA A 130 22.81 -35.73 7.09
CA ALA A 130 23.86 -36.43 6.39
C ALA A 130 24.97 -35.53 5.83
N LEU A 131 24.87 -34.20 5.99
CA LEU A 131 25.91 -33.27 5.56
C LEU A 131 27.20 -33.55 6.33
N LEU A 132 28.23 -33.97 5.59
CA LEU A 132 29.58 -34.09 6.13
C LEU A 132 30.22 -32.71 6.20
N ASP A 133 30.86 -32.42 7.32
CA ASP A 133 31.75 -31.28 7.40
C ASP A 133 33.03 -31.51 6.59
N ASP A 134 33.78 -30.43 6.34
CA ASP A 134 35.00 -30.48 5.53
C ASP A 134 36.05 -31.45 6.08
N THR A 135 36.04 -31.72 7.38
CA THR A 135 37.04 -32.59 8.03
C THR A 135 36.68 -34.05 7.82
N ALA A 136 35.43 -34.41 8.09
CA ALA A 136 34.86 -35.73 7.85
C ALA A 136 34.93 -36.09 6.37
N HIS A 137 34.66 -35.13 5.47
CA HIS A 137 34.78 -35.34 4.03
C HIS A 137 36.23 -35.69 3.63
N ARG A 138 37.21 -34.90 4.10
CA ARG A 138 38.63 -35.14 3.83
C ARG A 138 39.14 -36.46 4.40
N GLU A 139 38.64 -36.87 5.57
CA GLU A 139 39.00 -38.16 6.16
C GLU A 139 38.46 -39.32 5.34
N LEU A 140 37.19 -39.25 4.93
CA LEU A 140 36.59 -40.27 4.07
C LEU A 140 37.33 -40.39 2.74
N GLN A 141 37.70 -39.25 2.13
CA GLN A 141 38.49 -39.24 0.90
C GLN A 141 39.85 -39.94 1.09
N ARG A 142 40.59 -39.62 2.15
CA ARG A 142 41.88 -40.29 2.42
C ARG A 142 41.74 -41.80 2.57
N ARG A 143 40.68 -42.26 3.23
CA ARG A 143 40.40 -43.70 3.39
C ARG A 143 40.08 -44.37 2.05
N LEU A 144 39.32 -43.71 1.19
CA LEU A 144 39.01 -44.16 -0.16
C LEU A 144 40.27 -44.26 -1.02
N ASP A 145 41.12 -43.23 -0.99
CA ASP A 145 42.38 -43.21 -1.75
C ASP A 145 43.33 -44.32 -1.28
N ALA A 146 43.43 -44.55 0.03
CA ALA A 146 44.23 -45.64 0.59
C ALA A 146 43.72 -47.01 0.13
N TRP A 147 42.40 -47.26 0.22
CA TRP A 147 41.80 -48.50 -0.25
C TRP A 147 42.01 -48.73 -1.75
N GLN A 148 41.87 -47.68 -2.57
CA GLN A 148 42.13 -47.77 -4.01
C GLN A 148 43.60 -48.07 -4.32
N SER A 149 44.53 -47.50 -3.56
CA SER A 149 45.97 -47.80 -3.69
C SER A 149 46.27 -49.26 -3.33
N GLU A 150 45.68 -49.78 -2.26
CA GLU A 150 45.83 -51.17 -1.84
C GLU A 150 45.26 -52.13 -2.88
N ASP A 151 44.04 -51.88 -3.36
CA ASP A 151 43.39 -52.67 -4.41
C ASP A 151 44.21 -52.66 -5.72
N ALA A 152 44.76 -51.51 -6.10
CA ALA A 152 45.66 -51.41 -7.25
C ALA A 152 46.95 -52.21 -7.06
N ALA A 153 47.56 -52.18 -5.87
CA ALA A 153 48.75 -52.97 -5.56
C ALA A 153 48.46 -54.47 -5.59
N VAL A 154 47.33 -54.91 -5.04
CA VAL A 154 46.90 -56.32 -5.11
C VAL A 154 46.68 -56.75 -6.56
N ARG A 155 45.99 -55.94 -7.37
CA ARG A 155 45.81 -56.24 -8.80
C ARG A 155 47.13 -56.29 -9.55
N ALA A 156 48.09 -55.42 -9.22
CA ALA A 156 49.42 -55.45 -9.82
C ALA A 156 50.12 -56.77 -9.51
N VAL A 157 50.16 -57.18 -8.22
CA VAL A 157 50.76 -58.45 -7.79
C VAL A 157 50.06 -59.65 -8.43
N LEU A 158 48.72 -59.66 -8.50
CA LEU A 158 47.97 -60.74 -9.16
C LEU A 158 48.15 -60.77 -10.68
N GLY A 159 48.59 -59.66 -11.28
CA GLY A 159 48.92 -59.56 -12.71
C GLY A 159 50.34 -59.98 -13.06
N GLU A 160 51.22 -60.17 -12.07
CA GLU A 160 52.58 -60.65 -12.28
C GLU A 160 52.58 -62.08 -12.85
N ALA A 161 53.51 -62.36 -13.77
CA ALA A 161 53.55 -63.66 -14.45
C ALA A 161 53.77 -64.82 -13.46
N ASP A 162 54.65 -64.62 -12.48
CA ASP A 162 55.00 -65.63 -11.48
C ASP A 162 53.82 -65.98 -10.57
N THR A 163 53.01 -65.00 -10.17
CA THR A 163 51.81 -65.22 -9.34
C THR A 163 50.70 -65.91 -10.13
N ALA A 164 50.52 -65.55 -11.41
CA ALA A 164 49.60 -66.23 -12.32
C ALA A 164 50.03 -67.67 -12.64
N GLU A 165 51.33 -67.95 -12.74
CA GLU A 165 51.88 -69.30 -12.86
C GLU A 165 51.72 -70.11 -11.58
N ALA A 166 51.99 -69.51 -10.42
CA ALA A 166 51.79 -70.15 -9.11
C ALA A 166 50.32 -70.56 -8.90
N ALA A 167 49.36 -69.70 -9.28
CA ALA A 167 47.93 -69.99 -9.19
C ALA A 167 47.47 -71.18 -10.06
N ARG A 168 48.25 -71.55 -11.10
CA ARG A 168 47.98 -72.72 -11.96
C ARG A 168 48.57 -74.03 -11.43
N ARG A 169 49.36 -73.99 -10.37
CA ARG A 169 49.96 -75.20 -9.76
C ARG A 169 49.00 -75.82 -8.75
N PRO A 170 49.10 -77.14 -8.49
CA PRO A 170 48.38 -77.77 -7.38
C PRO A 170 48.73 -77.08 -6.06
N PRO A 171 47.78 -77.00 -5.10
CA PRO A 171 48.06 -76.40 -3.79
C PRO A 171 49.23 -77.13 -3.12
N ALA A 172 50.13 -76.37 -2.51
CA ALA A 172 51.30 -76.94 -1.85
C ALA A 172 50.88 -77.82 -0.67
N ASP A 173 51.42 -79.05 -0.61
CA ASP A 173 51.27 -79.93 0.56
C ASP A 173 52.24 -79.47 1.65
N LEU A 174 51.76 -78.52 2.45
CA LEU A 174 52.54 -77.91 3.53
C LEU A 174 52.95 -78.94 4.59
N ALA A 175 52.10 -79.93 4.88
CA ALA A 175 52.41 -80.96 5.86
C ALA A 175 53.52 -81.90 5.38
N ALA A 176 53.56 -82.22 4.08
CA ALA A 176 54.68 -82.95 3.50
C ALA A 176 55.99 -82.13 3.52
N ALA A 177 55.91 -80.84 3.20
CA ALA A 177 57.06 -79.94 3.22
C ALA A 177 57.64 -79.73 4.63
N GLU A 178 56.79 -79.54 5.64
CA GLU A 178 57.20 -79.39 7.04
C GLU A 178 57.83 -80.66 7.62
N ARG A 179 57.29 -81.84 7.28
CA ARG A 179 57.91 -83.12 7.65
C ARG A 179 59.28 -83.29 7.02
N ALA A 180 59.41 -83.00 5.72
CA ALA A 180 60.69 -83.07 5.02
C ALA A 180 61.72 -82.07 5.57
N ALA A 181 61.29 -80.90 6.04
CA ALA A 181 62.17 -79.90 6.67
C ALA A 181 62.59 -80.31 8.09
N ALA A 182 61.69 -80.92 8.87
CA ALA A 182 61.99 -81.45 10.19
C ALA A 182 62.93 -82.66 10.15
N ASP A 183 62.84 -83.49 9.10
CA ASP A 183 63.73 -84.64 8.87
C ASP A 183 65.12 -84.22 8.34
N ALA A 184 65.27 -82.97 7.87
CA ALA A 184 66.51 -82.43 7.31
C ALA A 184 67.28 -81.51 8.28
N GLY A 185 66.78 -81.30 9.50
CA GLY A 185 67.43 -80.54 10.59
C GLY A 185 67.89 -81.44 11.72
#